data_AF-A0A6A4SKB8-F1
#
_entry.id   AF-A0A6A4SKB8-F1
#
_cell.length_a   1.000
_cell.length_b   1.000
_cell.length_c   1.000
_cell.angle_alpha   90.00
_cell.angle_beta   90.00
_cell.angle_gamma   90.00
#
_symmetry.space_group_name_H-M   'P 1'
#
loop_
_entity.id
_entity.type
_entity.pdbx_description
1 polymer ?
#
loop_
_entity_poly.entity_id
_entity_poly.type
_entity_poly.pdbx_seq_one_letter_code
_entity_poly.pdbx_strand_id
1 'polypeptide(L)'
;MGKFMKPGKVVMVLAGRYAGRKAVIVKNIDDGTTDRPYSHALVAGIDRYPRKVTTTMGKKKIAKRSKIKAFVKVFNYNHLMPTRYSVDIPLDKTVVNKDVFRDPALKRKARREAKIKFEESVKKKLEIIPFCESYVVFIPRMNLNAASCMRVERPLVENGKTFSFGTSCCCEKETERINELRAVTRLKDFSLVMEQAPPPSKDSLEEIQALIANYKKICSQLSVDQTELASVTKDNQEMTQKCRQRSVKLAQSLDEEQRSNKERIENEKVFTTVPEKKVVFTGETGNAGDARKFEMNSRVVYPMEGGTALITFEDEAAANRILTMKTHQVALEGDCHITVEARPVRLMLPSLVEIASEVCPQRMLISDLPEMDTETLLNKLDIHFHRRINGGGEVEGCEFLPDSGTVVLTFVDDNIAQGLTETEFHEVQLKNKKHTVRVTPFLNGKITNLKTKWSACPRTLLLAGIPEVMEQETLQDLLEIHFQKNSNGGGEIEAVLYNPPGRRASALFESVGRPQEKEQ
;
A
#
# COMPACT_ATOMS: atom_id res chain seq x y z
N MET A 1 -2.50 10.45 35.71
CA MET A 1 -1.90 10.13 34.39
C MET A 1 -1.08 8.86 34.50
N GLY A 2 -1.25 7.89 33.59
CA GLY A 2 -0.48 6.64 33.61
C GLY A 2 0.96 6.83 33.15
N LYS A 3 1.94 6.26 33.88
CA LYS A 3 3.36 6.29 33.48
C LYS A 3 3.57 5.52 32.16
N PHE A 4 4.05 6.19 31.11
CA PHE A 4 4.22 5.59 29.76
C PHE A 4 5.60 4.95 29.54
N MET A 5 6.62 5.32 30.32
CA MET A 5 7.96 4.73 30.29
C MET A 5 8.00 3.42 31.09
N LYS A 6 7.54 2.34 30.46
CA LYS A 6 7.50 0.99 31.04
C LYS A 6 8.55 0.06 30.38
N PRO A 7 9.03 -0.99 31.08
CA PRO A 7 9.87 -2.01 30.45
C PRO A 7 9.13 -2.64 29.26
N GLY A 8 9.88 -2.99 28.21
CA GLY A 8 9.33 -3.49 26.94
C GLY A 8 8.84 -2.40 25.98
N LYS A 9 8.82 -1.13 26.38
CA LYS A 9 8.54 -0.02 25.45
C LYS A 9 9.75 0.29 24.59
N VAL A 10 9.47 0.58 23.32
CA VAL A 10 10.48 1.02 22.35
C VAL A 10 10.68 2.51 22.48
N VAL A 11 11.94 2.91 22.57
CA VAL A 11 12.39 4.29 22.65
C VAL A 11 13.43 4.56 21.56
N MET A 12 13.52 5.81 21.14
CA MET A 12 14.56 6.27 20.24
C MET A 12 15.54 7.15 21.03
N VAL A 13 16.84 6.89 20.86
CA VAL A 13 17.88 7.68 21.54
C VAL A 13 18.08 9.00 20.80
N LEU A 14 17.96 10.12 21.51
CA LEU A 14 18.08 11.46 20.94
C LEU A 14 19.54 11.96 20.92
N ALA A 15 20.34 11.60 21.93
CA ALA A 15 21.67 12.20 22.13
C ALA A 15 22.79 11.17 22.41
N GLY A 16 24.02 11.58 22.08
CA GLY A 16 25.26 10.82 22.30
C GLY A 16 25.58 9.81 21.20
N ARG A 17 26.55 8.93 21.46
CA ARG A 17 27.10 7.95 20.47
C ARG A 17 26.03 7.12 19.74
N TYR A 18 24.90 6.85 20.36
CA TYR A 18 23.82 6.01 19.82
C TYR A 18 22.59 6.82 19.39
N ALA A 19 22.72 8.13 19.14
CA ALA A 19 21.63 8.95 18.64
C ALA A 19 21.02 8.37 17.33
N GLY A 20 19.71 8.47 17.19
CA GLY A 20 18.94 7.88 16.09
C GLY A 20 18.79 6.35 16.15
N ARG A 21 19.32 5.69 17.18
CA ARG A 21 19.16 4.24 17.36
C ARG A 21 17.90 3.93 18.17
N LYS A 22 17.18 2.90 17.73
CA LYS A 22 16.01 2.31 18.38
C LYS A 22 16.50 1.37 19.47
N ALA A 23 15.79 1.41 20.58
CA ALA A 23 16.14 0.63 21.75
C ALA A 23 14.90 0.29 22.58
N VAL A 24 15.05 -0.66 23.50
CA VAL A 24 13.99 -1.15 24.38
C VAL A 24 14.38 -0.87 25.82
N ILE A 25 13.42 -0.40 26.61
CA ILE A 25 13.60 -0.20 28.05
C ILE A 25 13.62 -1.58 28.72
N VAL A 26 14.72 -1.90 29.39
CA VAL A 26 14.89 -3.14 30.17
C VAL A 26 14.42 -2.94 31.60
N LYS A 27 14.85 -1.83 32.21
CA LYS A 27 14.50 -1.45 33.59
C LYS A 27 14.31 0.06 33.65
N ASN A 28 13.15 0.49 34.13
CA ASN A 28 12.81 1.88 34.41
C ASN A 28 13.19 2.21 35.86
N ILE A 29 13.70 3.42 36.09
CA ILE A 29 14.10 3.93 37.41
C ILE A 29 13.66 5.38 37.48
N ASP A 30 12.49 5.57 38.09
CA ASP A 30 11.81 6.86 38.08
C ASP A 30 12.33 7.77 39.19
N ASP A 31 12.62 7.21 40.38
CA ASP A 31 12.97 7.97 41.59
C ASP A 31 14.48 8.24 41.74
N GLY A 32 15.26 7.92 40.70
CA GLY A 32 16.72 8.05 40.72
C GLY A 32 17.43 6.97 41.55
N THR A 33 18.76 7.07 41.64
CA THR A 33 19.62 6.25 42.50
C THR A 33 20.69 7.13 43.15
N THR A 34 21.38 6.62 44.17
CA THR A 34 22.50 7.33 44.83
C THR A 34 23.51 7.91 43.84
N ASP A 35 23.85 7.17 42.78
CA ASP A 35 24.81 7.62 41.77
C ASP A 35 24.24 8.67 40.79
N ARG A 36 22.92 8.70 40.64
CA ARG A 36 22.20 9.48 39.62
C ARG A 36 20.84 9.90 40.17
N PRO A 37 20.70 11.13 40.70
CA PRO A 37 19.47 11.57 41.36
C PRO A 37 18.30 11.77 40.39
N TYR A 38 18.57 11.85 39.08
CA TYR A 38 17.56 12.04 38.05
C TYR A 38 16.97 10.71 37.53
N SER A 39 15.78 10.78 36.95
CA SER A 39 15.09 9.64 36.35
C SER A 39 15.81 9.10 35.10
N HIS A 40 15.95 7.78 35.02
CA HIS A 40 16.73 7.13 33.97
C HIS A 40 16.26 5.70 33.69
N ALA A 41 16.57 5.20 32.50
CA ALA A 41 16.33 3.81 32.12
C ALA A 41 17.63 3.09 31.78
N LEU A 42 17.67 1.79 32.12
CA LEU A 42 18.56 0.84 31.49
C LEU A 42 17.96 0.40 30.16
N VAL A 43 18.71 0.64 29.09
CA VAL A 43 18.24 0.46 27.72
C VAL A 43 19.15 -0.50 26.96
N ALA A 44 18.54 -1.43 26.23
CA ALA A 44 19.21 -2.31 25.28
C ALA A 44 18.76 -1.92 23.87
N GLY A 45 19.69 -1.63 22.98
CA GLY A 45 19.37 -1.13 21.64
C GLY A 45 20.26 -1.70 20.54
N ILE A 46 19.91 -1.36 19.30
CA ILE A 46 20.59 -1.85 18.10
C ILE A 46 21.49 -0.74 17.55
N ASP A 47 22.81 -0.92 17.65
CA ASP A 47 23.83 -0.02 17.10
C ASP A 47 23.96 -0.21 15.58
N ARG A 48 23.99 -1.47 15.12
CA ARG A 48 24.02 -1.79 13.69
C ARG A 48 22.80 -2.62 13.35
N TYR A 49 21.89 -2.00 12.60
CA TYR A 49 20.71 -2.66 12.05
C TYR A 49 21.10 -3.66 10.95
N PRO A 50 20.31 -4.73 10.79
CA PRO A 50 20.42 -5.58 9.61
C PRO A 50 20.13 -4.73 8.35
N ARG A 51 20.94 -4.90 7.32
CA ARG A 51 20.78 -4.19 6.03
C ARG A 51 20.03 -5.07 5.04
N LYS A 52 19.30 -4.46 4.09
CA LYS A 52 18.63 -5.17 2.99
C LYS A 52 19.59 -6.11 2.27
N VAL A 53 19.14 -7.35 2.08
CA VAL A 53 19.85 -8.39 1.33
C VAL A 53 19.14 -8.57 -0.01
N THR A 54 19.91 -8.76 -1.09
CA THR A 54 19.40 -9.11 -2.42
C THR A 54 19.93 -10.47 -2.84
N THR A 55 19.22 -11.14 -3.75
CA THR A 55 19.55 -12.49 -4.24
C THR A 55 20.90 -12.57 -4.95
N THR A 56 21.36 -11.46 -5.54
CA THR A 56 22.66 -11.33 -6.21
C THR A 56 23.87 -11.34 -5.26
N MET A 57 23.65 -11.24 -3.95
CA MET A 57 24.77 -11.13 -2.99
C MET A 57 25.35 -12.50 -2.64
N GLY A 58 26.67 -12.61 -2.65
CA GLY A 58 27.35 -13.81 -2.13
C GLY A 58 27.13 -14.02 -0.62
N LYS A 59 27.17 -15.29 -0.19
CA LYS A 59 26.93 -15.72 1.20
C LYS A 59 27.72 -14.93 2.26
N LYS A 60 28.98 -14.57 1.96
CA LYS A 60 29.83 -13.75 2.85
C LYS A 60 29.28 -12.33 3.06
N LYS A 61 28.73 -11.71 2.02
CA LYS A 61 28.15 -10.35 2.05
C LYS A 61 26.79 -10.38 2.77
N ILE A 62 26.00 -11.42 2.56
CA ILE A 62 24.74 -11.69 3.28
C ILE A 62 25.01 -11.77 4.78
N ALA A 63 25.93 -12.64 5.21
CA ALA A 63 26.28 -12.80 6.63
C ALA A 63 26.74 -11.48 7.29
N LYS A 64 27.51 -10.65 6.57
CA LYS A 64 27.94 -9.33 7.05
C LYS A 64 26.79 -8.32 7.15
N ARG A 65 25.81 -8.36 6.25
CA ARG A 65 24.66 -7.44 6.22
C ARG A 65 23.58 -7.80 7.24
N SER A 66 23.38 -9.08 7.51
CA SER A 66 22.41 -9.55 8.51
C SER A 66 22.91 -9.46 9.95
N LYS A 67 24.21 -9.24 10.17
CA LYS A 67 24.81 -9.17 11.51
C LYS A 67 24.31 -7.96 12.30
N ILE A 68 23.61 -8.22 13.39
CA ILE A 68 23.14 -7.19 14.33
C ILE A 68 24.26 -6.89 15.33
N LYS A 69 24.42 -5.60 15.67
CA LYS A 69 25.28 -5.19 16.78
C LYS A 69 24.42 -4.52 17.84
N ALA A 70 24.39 -5.09 19.04
CA ALA A 70 23.65 -4.56 20.18
C ALA A 70 24.52 -3.67 21.07
N PHE A 71 23.88 -2.76 21.79
CA PHE A 71 24.46 -1.99 22.89
C PHE A 71 23.56 -2.03 24.12
N VAL A 72 24.16 -1.87 25.29
CA VAL A 72 23.48 -1.72 26.57
C VAL A 72 24.05 -0.47 27.23
N LYS A 73 23.19 0.47 27.64
CA LYS A 73 23.58 1.74 28.26
C LYS A 73 22.45 2.29 29.13
N VAL A 74 22.82 3.02 30.18
CA VAL A 74 21.88 3.82 30.99
C VAL A 74 21.69 5.21 30.36
N PHE A 75 20.46 5.61 30.13
CA PHE A 75 20.09 6.93 29.59
C PHE A 75 19.15 7.67 30.54
N ASN A 76 19.34 8.99 30.65
CA ASN A 76 18.34 9.89 31.21
C ASN A 76 17.08 9.87 30.31
N TYR A 77 15.89 9.95 30.91
CA TYR A 77 14.63 10.03 30.15
C TYR A 77 14.58 11.20 29.18
N ASN A 78 15.20 12.34 29.47
CA ASN A 78 15.25 13.48 28.55
C ASN A 78 15.99 13.17 27.23
N HIS A 79 16.83 12.14 27.22
CA HIS A 79 17.59 11.72 26.04
C HIS A 79 16.91 10.57 25.29
N LEU A 80 15.69 10.20 25.69
CA LEU A 80 14.89 9.15 25.09
C LEU A 80 13.58 9.75 24.59
N MET A 81 13.29 9.53 23.32
CA MET A 81 11.97 9.78 22.78
C MET A 81 11.12 8.51 22.93
N PRO A 82 10.03 8.53 23.72
CA PRO A 82 9.11 7.42 23.78
C PRO A 82 8.43 7.22 22.43
N THR A 83 8.22 5.96 22.04
CA THR A 83 7.43 5.63 20.84
C THR A 83 6.19 4.83 21.24
N ARG A 84 5.20 4.77 20.34
CA ARG A 84 3.97 4.00 20.55
C ARG A 84 4.22 2.49 20.68
N TYR A 85 5.30 2.00 20.09
CA TYR A 85 5.58 0.57 19.97
C TYR A 85 6.03 -0.06 21.29
N SER A 86 5.51 -1.24 21.58
CA SER A 86 6.01 -2.16 22.61
C SER A 86 6.48 -3.43 21.93
N VAL A 87 7.61 -3.96 22.39
CA VAL A 87 8.12 -5.26 21.94
C VAL A 87 8.47 -6.05 23.19
N ASP A 88 7.86 -7.21 23.32
CA ASP A 88 8.14 -8.13 24.41
C ASP A 88 9.34 -9.00 24.04
N ILE A 89 10.53 -8.55 24.44
CA ILE A 89 11.77 -9.32 24.30
C ILE A 89 12.15 -9.78 25.70
N PRO A 90 12.12 -11.09 25.97
CA PRO A 90 12.54 -11.61 27.26
C PRO A 90 14.05 -11.43 27.40
N LEU A 91 14.45 -10.34 28.06
CA LEU A 91 15.82 -10.06 28.47
C LEU A 91 15.97 -10.45 29.93
N ASP A 92 16.98 -11.25 30.25
CA ASP A 92 17.19 -11.70 31.62
C ASP A 92 17.66 -10.52 32.46
N LYS A 93 16.77 -10.06 33.34
CA LYS A 93 17.03 -8.92 34.24
C LYS A 93 18.24 -9.17 35.15
N THR A 94 18.62 -10.43 35.37
CA THR A 94 19.80 -10.80 36.16
C THR A 94 21.11 -10.49 35.43
N VAL A 95 21.15 -10.70 34.11
CA VAL A 95 22.35 -10.51 33.30
C VAL A 95 22.45 -9.09 32.76
N VAL A 96 21.32 -8.46 32.42
CA VAL A 96 21.26 -7.07 31.95
C VAL A 96 20.90 -6.14 33.12
N ASN A 97 21.89 -5.91 33.98
CA ASN A 97 21.78 -5.08 35.19
C ASN A 97 22.63 -3.81 35.15
N LYS A 98 22.50 -2.97 36.19
CA LYS A 98 23.35 -1.78 36.38
C LYS A 98 24.81 -2.12 36.68
N ASP A 99 25.06 -3.21 37.42
CA ASP A 99 26.43 -3.57 37.84
C ASP A 99 27.32 -4.03 36.67
N VAL A 100 26.69 -4.39 35.56
CA VAL A 100 27.31 -4.71 34.27
C VAL A 100 28.24 -3.60 33.77
N PHE A 101 28.03 -2.34 34.20
CA PHE A 101 28.87 -1.22 33.80
C PHE A 101 30.18 -1.10 34.60
N ARG A 102 30.31 -1.77 35.74
CA ARG A 102 31.54 -1.76 36.56
C ARG A 102 32.65 -2.57 35.88
N ASP A 103 32.33 -3.77 35.42
CA ASP A 103 33.29 -4.65 34.74
C ASP A 103 33.11 -4.72 33.22
N PRO A 104 34.17 -4.47 32.42
CA PRO A 104 34.12 -4.61 30.97
C PRO A 104 33.73 -6.02 30.50
N ALA A 105 34.06 -7.06 31.27
CA ALA A 105 33.74 -8.45 30.96
C ALA A 105 32.23 -8.73 31.05
N LEU A 106 31.58 -8.27 32.14
CA LEU A 106 30.13 -8.36 32.32
C LEU A 106 29.40 -7.57 31.23
N LYS A 107 29.90 -6.39 30.88
CA LYS A 107 29.38 -5.59 29.76
C LYS A 107 29.40 -6.32 28.44
N ARG A 108 30.46 -7.10 28.16
CA ARG A 108 30.53 -7.94 26.95
C ARG A 108 29.56 -9.12 27.02
N LYS A 109 29.27 -9.67 28.21
CA LYS A 109 28.27 -10.74 28.39
C LYS A 109 26.86 -10.23 28.11
N ALA A 110 26.45 -9.13 28.76
CA ALA A 110 25.13 -8.53 28.56
C ALA A 110 24.87 -8.10 27.10
N ARG A 111 25.90 -7.54 26.41
CA ARG A 111 25.78 -7.21 24.98
C ARG A 111 25.62 -8.45 24.09
N ARG A 112 26.27 -9.57 24.42
CA ARG A 112 26.15 -10.81 23.65
C ARG A 112 24.76 -11.39 23.79
N GLU A 113 24.20 -11.39 24.99
CA GLU A 113 22.83 -11.84 25.23
C GLU A 113 21.80 -10.97 24.52
N ALA A 114 21.87 -9.65 24.69
CA ALA A 114 20.98 -8.73 23.98
C ALA A 114 21.06 -8.93 22.45
N LYS A 115 22.26 -9.17 21.92
CA LYS A 115 22.45 -9.49 20.49
C LYS A 115 21.72 -10.77 20.09
N ILE A 116 21.86 -11.85 20.85
CA ILE A 116 21.22 -13.14 20.56
C ILE A 116 19.71 -12.97 20.55
N LYS A 117 19.14 -12.31 21.56
CA LYS A 117 17.70 -12.05 21.66
C LYS A 117 17.16 -11.17 20.53
N PHE A 118 17.90 -10.13 20.12
CA PHE A 118 17.52 -9.32 18.96
C PHE A 118 17.61 -10.12 17.65
N GLU A 119 18.60 -10.99 17.49
CA GLU A 119 18.72 -11.87 16.32
C GLU A 119 17.57 -12.89 16.26
N GLU A 120 17.20 -13.50 17.38
CA GLU A 120 16.03 -14.39 17.50
C GLU A 120 14.72 -13.66 17.14
N SER A 121 14.53 -12.44 17.65
CA SER A 121 13.32 -11.65 17.41
C SER A 121 13.17 -11.26 15.93
N VAL A 122 14.29 -10.99 15.24
CA VAL A 122 14.28 -10.70 13.81
C VAL A 122 13.97 -11.95 12.99
N LYS A 123 14.46 -13.13 13.40
CA LYS A 123 14.13 -14.41 12.75
C LYS A 123 12.65 -14.77 12.91
N LYS A 124 12.12 -14.69 14.14
CA LYS A 124 10.69 -14.95 14.40
C LYS A 124 9.76 -14.02 13.61
N LYS A 125 10.12 -12.74 13.45
CA LYS A 125 9.29 -11.81 12.67
C LYS A 125 9.33 -12.07 11.16
N LEU A 126 10.42 -12.66 10.65
CA LEU A 126 10.48 -13.16 9.28
C LEU A 126 9.57 -14.38 9.06
N GLU A 127 9.21 -15.12 10.13
CA GLU A 127 8.25 -16.23 10.09
C GLU A 127 6.77 -15.76 10.25
N ILE A 128 6.52 -14.54 10.74
CA ILE A 128 5.15 -14.02 11.08
C ILE A 128 4.61 -13.00 10.07
N ILE A 129 5.44 -12.47 9.15
CA ILE A 129 4.91 -11.90 7.92
C ILE A 129 4.37 -13.10 7.12
N PRO A 130 3.15 -13.10 6.56
CA PRO A 130 2.78 -14.07 5.53
C PRO A 130 3.56 -13.69 4.27
N PHE A 131 4.88 -13.83 4.35
CA PHE A 131 5.68 -14.20 3.23
C PHE A 131 5.32 -15.66 3.06
N CYS A 132 4.56 -15.93 2.00
CA CYS A 132 4.51 -17.22 1.33
C CYS A 132 5.63 -18.14 1.84
N GLU A 133 5.29 -19.15 2.61
CA GLU A 133 6.24 -20.20 2.96
C GLU A 133 6.69 -20.84 1.66
N SER A 134 7.84 -20.40 1.18
CA SER A 134 8.70 -21.21 0.36
C SER A 134 10.10 -21.06 0.94
N TYR A 135 10.56 -22.17 1.53
CA TYR A 135 11.94 -22.48 1.90
C TYR A 135 12.44 -21.90 3.22
N VAL A 136 12.34 -22.67 4.31
CA VAL A 136 13.45 -23.49 4.85
C VAL A 136 12.86 -24.63 5.70
N VAL A 137 12.65 -25.81 5.08
CA VAL A 137 12.64 -27.06 5.86
C VAL A 137 14.09 -27.30 6.28
N PHE A 138 14.30 -27.37 7.60
CA PHE A 138 15.52 -27.92 8.18
C PHE A 138 15.53 -29.43 7.89
N ILE A 139 15.94 -29.82 6.68
CA ILE A 139 16.37 -31.19 6.39
C ILE A 139 17.84 -31.27 6.82
N PRO A 140 18.23 -32.24 7.68
CA PRO A 140 19.64 -32.45 7.98
C PRO A 140 20.39 -32.73 6.69
N ARG A 141 21.58 -32.11 6.54
CA ARG A 141 22.50 -32.29 5.42
C ARG A 141 22.57 -33.75 4.96
N MET A 142 22.10 -34.00 3.74
CA MET A 142 22.78 -34.89 2.82
C MET A 142 23.19 -34.08 1.58
N ASN A 143 24.45 -34.23 1.20
CA ASN A 143 25.10 -33.54 0.10
C ASN A 143 24.31 -33.71 -1.21
N LEU A 144 23.83 -32.61 -1.77
CA LEU A 144 23.51 -32.51 -3.21
C LEU A 144 24.10 -31.21 -3.75
N ASN A 145 25.26 -31.34 -4.39
CA ASN A 145 25.75 -30.38 -5.37
C ASN A 145 25.40 -30.92 -6.75
N ALA A 146 24.33 -30.42 -7.36
CA ALA A 146 24.13 -30.41 -8.81
C ALA A 146 22.96 -29.47 -9.15
N ALA A 147 23.02 -28.84 -10.32
CA ALA A 147 22.03 -27.96 -10.95
C ALA A 147 21.97 -26.49 -10.52
N SER A 148 22.89 -25.69 -11.07
CA SER A 148 22.51 -24.62 -12.02
C SER A 148 23.75 -23.96 -12.62
N CYS A 149 24.08 -24.32 -13.85
CA CYS A 149 24.92 -23.51 -14.74
C CYS A 149 24.35 -23.68 -16.15
N MET A 150 23.36 -22.87 -16.50
CA MET A 150 23.08 -22.55 -17.90
C MET A 150 23.55 -21.11 -18.10
N ARG A 151 24.76 -20.99 -18.65
CA ARG A 151 25.26 -19.75 -19.24
C ARG A 151 25.25 -19.96 -20.74
N VAL A 152 24.49 -19.11 -21.43
CA VAL A 152 24.47 -19.02 -22.89
C VAL A 152 25.77 -18.34 -23.32
N GLU A 153 26.63 -19.03 -24.04
CA GLU A 153 27.76 -18.41 -24.76
C GLU A 153 27.66 -18.74 -26.26
N ARG A 154 27.80 -17.69 -27.07
CA ARG A 154 27.84 -17.70 -28.53
C ARG A 154 29.16 -18.31 -29.03
N PRO A 155 29.19 -19.05 -30.15
CA PRO A 155 30.45 -19.49 -30.74
C PRO A 155 31.09 -18.38 -31.58
N LEU A 156 32.39 -18.13 -31.36
CA LEU A 156 33.29 -17.50 -32.32
C LEU A 156 34.11 -18.59 -32.99
N VAL A 157 34.16 -18.55 -34.34
CA VAL A 157 34.95 -19.45 -35.17
C VAL A 157 36.24 -18.74 -35.55
N GLU A 158 37.39 -19.34 -35.29
CA GLU A 158 38.62 -19.04 -36.02
C GLU A 158 39.60 -20.23 -35.98
N ASN A 159 40.16 -20.53 -37.16
CA ASN A 159 41.29 -21.43 -37.42
C ASN A 159 41.11 -22.94 -37.17
N GLY A 160 40.16 -23.54 -37.90
CA GLY A 160 40.36 -24.84 -38.57
C GLY A 160 40.76 -26.07 -37.75
N LYS A 161 40.62 -26.05 -36.42
CA LYS A 161 40.84 -27.21 -35.55
C LYS A 161 39.72 -27.32 -34.54
N THR A 162 38.87 -28.33 -34.72
CA THR A 162 37.95 -28.81 -33.69
C THR A 162 38.74 -29.51 -32.60
N PHE A 163 38.87 -28.88 -31.43
CA PHE A 163 39.29 -29.57 -30.21
C PHE A 163 38.06 -30.00 -29.41
N SER A 164 37.78 -31.30 -29.41
CA SER A 164 36.81 -31.91 -28.50
C SER A 164 37.46 -32.13 -27.13
N PHE A 165 37.29 -31.19 -26.20
CA PHE A 165 37.48 -31.50 -24.79
C PHE A 165 36.18 -32.11 -24.25
N GLY A 166 36.15 -33.44 -24.24
CA GLY A 166 35.06 -34.21 -23.64
C GLY A 166 35.10 -34.13 -22.13
N THR A 167 34.34 -33.21 -21.53
CA THR A 167 33.94 -33.33 -20.13
C THR A 167 32.77 -34.28 -20.03
N SER A 168 33.06 -35.57 -19.80
CA SER A 168 32.04 -36.56 -19.44
C SER A 168 31.45 -36.19 -18.06
N CYS A 169 30.15 -35.94 -18.02
CA CYS A 169 29.40 -35.61 -16.83
C CYS A 169 29.48 -36.76 -15.80
N CYS A 170 29.90 -36.47 -14.56
CA CYS A 170 30.01 -37.46 -13.49
C CYS A 170 28.65 -38.07 -13.07
N CYS A 171 27.52 -37.56 -13.57
CA CYS A 171 26.19 -38.03 -13.20
C CYS A 171 25.72 -39.26 -14.01
N GLU A 172 26.20 -39.46 -15.24
CA GLU A 172 25.86 -40.65 -16.04
C GLU A 172 26.66 -41.89 -15.56
N LYS A 173 27.93 -41.68 -15.21
CA LYS A 173 28.81 -42.72 -14.66
C LYS A 173 28.37 -43.20 -13.28
N GLU A 174 27.62 -42.41 -12.51
CA GLU A 174 27.11 -42.80 -11.18
C GLU A 174 25.80 -43.59 -11.26
N THR A 175 24.90 -43.26 -12.20
CA THR A 175 23.72 -44.09 -12.50
C THR A 175 24.09 -45.41 -13.16
N GLU A 176 25.11 -45.43 -14.02
CA GLU A 176 25.68 -46.67 -14.57
C GLU A 176 26.34 -47.48 -13.46
N ARG A 177 27.14 -46.87 -12.56
CA ARG A 177 27.72 -47.57 -11.40
C ARG A 177 26.70 -48.09 -10.40
N ILE A 178 25.57 -47.40 -10.17
CA ILE A 178 24.50 -47.86 -9.28
C ILE A 178 23.71 -49.00 -9.93
N ASN A 179 23.50 -48.97 -11.25
CA ASN A 179 22.88 -50.07 -11.98
C ASN A 179 23.82 -51.27 -12.12
N GLU A 180 25.13 -51.05 -12.28
CA GLU A 180 26.18 -52.07 -12.21
C GLU A 180 26.28 -52.66 -10.79
N LEU A 181 26.25 -51.84 -9.73
CA LEU A 181 26.23 -52.30 -8.34
C LEU A 181 24.97 -53.09 -8.01
N ARG A 182 23.81 -52.75 -8.60
CA ARG A 182 22.54 -53.51 -8.50
C ARG A 182 22.56 -54.81 -9.31
N ALA A 183 23.22 -54.84 -10.46
CA ALA A 183 23.42 -56.06 -11.24
C ALA A 183 24.40 -57.02 -10.52
N VAL A 184 25.45 -56.48 -9.91
CA VAL A 184 26.45 -57.24 -9.12
C VAL A 184 25.87 -57.73 -7.79
N THR A 185 24.96 -56.99 -7.13
CA THR A 185 24.23 -57.50 -5.95
C THR A 185 23.23 -58.58 -6.31
N ARG A 186 22.50 -58.46 -7.43
CA ARG A 186 21.62 -59.54 -7.91
C ARG A 186 22.37 -60.84 -8.24
N LEU A 187 23.58 -60.76 -8.81
CA LEU A 187 24.40 -61.95 -9.09
C LEU A 187 25.03 -62.54 -7.82
N LYS A 188 25.35 -61.72 -6.81
CA LYS A 188 25.87 -62.20 -5.51
C LYS A 188 24.79 -62.82 -4.63
N ASP A 189 23.57 -62.28 -4.64
CA ASP A 189 22.47 -62.80 -3.82
C ASP A 189 21.91 -64.12 -4.37
N PHE A 190 21.95 -64.34 -5.70
CA PHE A 190 21.66 -65.65 -6.30
C PHE A 190 22.75 -66.70 -6.03
N SER A 191 24.02 -66.28 -5.89
CA SER A 191 25.14 -67.15 -5.53
C SER A 191 25.07 -67.59 -4.06
N LEU A 192 24.67 -66.70 -3.16
CA LEU A 192 24.62 -66.94 -1.71
C LEU A 192 23.49 -67.91 -1.27
N VAL A 193 22.43 -68.02 -2.06
CA VAL A 193 21.33 -68.99 -1.80
C VAL A 193 21.72 -70.43 -2.18
N MET A 194 22.74 -70.61 -3.04
CA MET A 194 23.21 -71.93 -3.48
C MET A 194 24.37 -72.49 -2.64
N GLU A 195 25.02 -71.68 -1.80
CA GLU A 195 26.22 -72.09 -1.03
C GLU A 195 25.97 -72.50 0.44
N GLN A 196 24.71 -72.59 0.90
CA GLN A 196 24.37 -73.14 2.22
C GLN A 196 23.61 -74.48 2.14
N ALA A 197 23.94 -75.32 1.16
CA ALA A 197 23.53 -76.73 1.17
C ALA A 197 24.74 -77.61 1.56
N PRO A 198 24.64 -78.47 2.58
CA PRO A 198 25.72 -79.38 2.94
C PRO A 198 26.01 -80.37 1.78
N PRO A 199 27.26 -80.84 1.61
CA PRO A 199 27.59 -81.81 0.57
C PRO A 199 26.78 -83.10 0.78
N PRO A 200 26.32 -83.78 -0.28
CA PRO A 200 25.49 -84.96 -0.14
C PRO A 200 26.32 -86.13 0.42
N SER A 201 26.29 -86.32 1.72
CA SER A 201 26.46 -87.66 2.29
C SER A 201 25.16 -88.40 2.03
N LYS A 202 25.28 -89.57 1.39
CA LYS A 202 24.19 -90.51 1.06
C LYS A 202 23.10 -90.51 2.14
N ASP A 203 21.82 -90.38 1.75
CA ASP A 203 20.69 -91.26 2.15
C ASP A 203 19.30 -90.69 1.78
N SER A 204 18.41 -91.58 1.30
CA SER A 204 16.94 -91.42 1.08
C SER A 204 16.40 -90.45 0.00
N LEU A 205 15.48 -90.97 -0.82
CA LEU A 205 14.79 -90.27 -1.93
C LEU A 205 13.87 -89.12 -1.44
N GLU A 206 13.53 -89.13 -0.16
CA GLU A 206 12.64 -88.16 0.50
C GLU A 206 13.32 -86.80 0.75
N GLU A 207 14.61 -86.78 1.08
CA GLU A 207 15.34 -85.53 1.33
C GLU A 207 15.53 -84.69 0.06
N ILE A 208 15.77 -85.36 -1.08
CA ILE A 208 15.90 -84.69 -2.38
C ILE A 208 14.55 -84.11 -2.83
N GLN A 209 13.45 -84.83 -2.58
CA GLN A 209 12.10 -84.33 -2.88
C GLN A 209 11.74 -83.11 -2.00
N ALA A 210 12.12 -83.13 -0.72
CA ALA A 210 11.95 -82.00 0.18
C ALA A 210 12.74 -80.77 -0.28
N LEU A 211 13.98 -80.97 -0.75
CA LEU A 211 14.80 -79.89 -1.31
C LEU A 211 14.16 -79.26 -2.56
N ILE A 212 13.68 -80.07 -3.50
CA ILE A 212 13.01 -79.59 -4.72
C ILE A 212 11.72 -78.83 -4.38
N ALA A 213 10.95 -79.32 -3.40
CA ALA A 213 9.76 -78.62 -2.93
C ALA A 213 10.09 -77.25 -2.33
N ASN A 214 11.18 -77.15 -1.56
CA ASN A 214 11.64 -75.90 -0.99
C ASN A 214 12.07 -74.90 -2.08
N TYR A 215 12.87 -75.32 -3.06
CA TYR A 215 13.26 -74.45 -4.18
C TYR A 215 12.06 -73.99 -5.01
N LYS A 216 11.07 -74.86 -5.26
CA LYS A 216 9.82 -74.46 -5.94
C LYS A 216 9.05 -73.39 -5.15
N LYS A 217 9.00 -73.52 -3.82
CA LYS A 217 8.36 -72.54 -2.93
C LYS A 217 9.07 -71.18 -2.98
N ILE A 218 10.40 -71.16 -2.99
CA ILE A 218 11.20 -69.94 -3.13
C ILE A 218 10.96 -69.28 -4.49
N CYS A 219 10.93 -70.05 -5.58
CA CYS A 219 10.64 -69.52 -6.92
C CYS A 219 9.23 -68.92 -7.02
N SER A 220 8.23 -69.54 -6.40
CA SER A 220 6.87 -68.98 -6.36
C SER A 220 6.77 -67.71 -5.51
N GLN A 221 7.56 -67.59 -4.45
CA GLN A 221 7.58 -66.38 -3.63
C GLN A 221 8.24 -65.22 -4.38
N LEU A 222 9.36 -65.47 -5.06
CA LEU A 222 10.07 -64.45 -5.84
C LEU A 222 9.24 -63.88 -7.00
N SER A 223 8.35 -64.66 -7.61
CA SER A 223 7.47 -64.16 -8.67
C SER A 223 6.40 -63.21 -8.13
N VAL A 224 5.84 -63.52 -6.95
CA VAL A 224 4.90 -62.63 -6.24
C VAL A 224 5.59 -61.32 -5.87
N ASP A 225 6.77 -61.37 -5.27
CA ASP A 225 7.53 -60.17 -4.87
C ASP A 225 7.89 -59.29 -6.09
N GLN A 226 8.20 -59.89 -7.25
CA GLN A 226 8.42 -59.14 -8.49
C GLN A 226 7.17 -58.42 -8.98
N THR A 227 5.98 -59.02 -8.85
CA THR A 227 4.72 -58.37 -9.22
C THR A 227 4.35 -57.23 -8.27
N GLU A 228 4.61 -57.36 -6.97
CA GLU A 228 4.40 -56.29 -5.98
C GLU A 228 5.37 -55.13 -6.18
N LEU A 229 6.64 -55.40 -6.50
CA LEU A 229 7.60 -54.33 -6.84
C LEU A 229 7.20 -53.59 -8.13
N ALA A 230 6.63 -54.28 -9.11
CA ALA A 230 6.13 -53.66 -10.33
C ALA A 230 4.91 -52.75 -10.07
N SER A 231 4.01 -53.12 -9.16
CA SER A 231 2.87 -52.26 -8.79
C SER A 231 3.34 -51.01 -8.03
N VAL A 232 4.22 -51.17 -7.04
CA VAL A 232 4.76 -50.05 -6.23
C VAL A 232 5.57 -49.07 -7.08
N THR A 233 6.31 -49.55 -8.09
CA THR A 233 7.05 -48.66 -9.00
C THR A 233 6.11 -47.85 -9.90
N LYS A 234 4.99 -48.44 -10.34
CA LYS A 234 3.96 -47.75 -11.12
C LYS A 234 3.26 -46.66 -10.29
N ASP A 235 2.89 -46.96 -9.04
CA ASP A 235 2.25 -46.00 -8.14
C ASP A 235 3.17 -44.81 -7.81
N ASN A 236 4.46 -45.07 -7.59
CA ASN A 236 5.46 -44.02 -7.37
C ASN A 236 5.66 -43.12 -8.60
N GLN A 237 5.61 -43.68 -9.81
CA GLN A 237 5.66 -42.89 -11.05
C GLN A 237 4.44 -41.99 -11.18
N GLU A 238 3.24 -42.51 -10.90
CA GLU A 238 2.00 -41.74 -10.95
C GLU A 238 1.98 -40.61 -9.90
N MET A 239 2.42 -40.91 -8.67
CA MET A 239 2.55 -39.92 -7.59
C MET A 239 3.57 -38.83 -7.94
N THR A 240 4.69 -39.19 -8.55
CA THR A 240 5.70 -38.23 -9.03
C THR A 240 5.12 -37.31 -10.09
N GLN A 241 4.33 -37.84 -11.03
CA GLN A 241 3.68 -37.05 -12.07
C GLN A 241 2.62 -36.09 -11.48
N LYS A 242 1.83 -36.53 -10.51
CA LYS A 242 0.88 -35.68 -9.77
C LYS A 242 1.59 -34.56 -9.00
N CYS A 243 2.71 -34.85 -8.34
CA CYS A 243 3.53 -33.83 -7.68
C CYS A 243 4.07 -32.78 -8.67
N ARG A 244 4.56 -33.20 -9.84
CA ARG A 244 5.02 -32.27 -10.90
C ARG A 244 3.90 -31.38 -11.42
N GLN A 245 2.71 -31.94 -11.65
CA GLN A 245 1.56 -31.15 -12.09
C GLN A 245 1.12 -30.12 -11.04
N ARG A 246 1.13 -30.48 -9.75
CA ARG A 246 0.82 -29.54 -8.65
C ARG A 246 1.87 -28.44 -8.54
N SER A 247 3.16 -28.75 -8.69
CA SER A 247 4.21 -27.72 -8.63
C SER A 247 4.10 -26.70 -9.75
N VAL A 248 3.73 -27.13 -10.97
CA VAL A 248 3.54 -26.21 -12.10
C VAL A 248 2.31 -25.31 -11.88
N LYS A 249 1.17 -25.88 -11.45
CA LYS A 249 -0.03 -25.10 -11.14
C LYS A 249 0.20 -24.09 -10.02
N LEU A 250 0.91 -24.47 -8.96
CA LEU A 250 1.25 -23.57 -7.86
C LEU A 250 2.18 -22.44 -8.32
N ALA A 251 3.15 -22.72 -9.19
CA ALA A 251 4.03 -21.69 -9.74
C ALA A 251 3.26 -20.67 -10.60
N GLN A 252 2.33 -21.13 -11.44
CA GLN A 252 1.48 -20.24 -12.25
C GLN A 252 0.60 -19.33 -11.38
N SER A 253 -0.09 -19.90 -10.38
CA SER A 253 -0.91 -19.13 -9.45
C SER A 253 -0.10 -18.09 -8.67
N LEU A 254 1.13 -18.44 -8.28
CA LEU A 254 2.00 -17.51 -7.56
C LEU A 254 2.46 -16.35 -8.46
N ASP A 255 2.76 -16.61 -9.73
CA ASP A 255 3.14 -15.56 -10.70
C ASP A 255 1.99 -14.59 -10.98
N GLU A 256 0.76 -15.10 -11.08
CA GLU A 256 -0.45 -14.28 -11.24
C GLU A 256 -0.71 -13.39 -10.02
N GLU A 257 -0.63 -13.96 -8.81
CA GLU A 257 -0.74 -13.17 -7.58
C GLU A 257 0.36 -12.12 -7.44
N GLN A 258 1.59 -12.44 -7.83
CA GLN A 258 2.70 -11.50 -7.82
C GLN A 258 2.50 -10.33 -8.78
N ARG A 259 1.90 -10.55 -9.96
CA ARG A 259 1.57 -9.48 -10.92
C ARG A 259 0.49 -8.56 -10.34
N SER A 260 -0.62 -9.13 -9.87
CA SER A 260 -1.70 -8.35 -9.25
C SER A 260 -1.23 -7.56 -8.02
N ASN A 261 -0.37 -8.15 -7.19
CA ASN A 261 0.15 -7.47 -6.01
C ASN A 261 1.14 -6.34 -6.37
N LYS A 262 1.93 -6.49 -7.44
CA LYS A 262 2.79 -5.40 -7.94
C LYS A 262 1.97 -4.21 -8.44
N GLU A 263 0.91 -4.46 -9.21
CA GLU A 263 -0.01 -3.42 -9.68
C GLU A 263 -0.67 -2.69 -8.49
N ARG A 264 -1.10 -3.43 -7.46
CA ARG A 264 -1.65 -2.83 -6.22
C ARG A 264 -0.63 -1.96 -5.49
N ILE A 265 0.63 -2.40 -5.39
CA ILE A 265 1.70 -1.63 -4.74
C ILE A 265 2.04 -0.37 -5.54
N GLU A 266 2.04 -0.43 -6.87
CA GLU A 266 2.24 0.76 -7.72
C GLU A 266 1.10 1.76 -7.54
N ASN A 267 -0.15 1.30 -7.54
CA ASN A 267 -1.31 2.15 -7.27
C ASN A 267 -1.22 2.80 -5.87
N GLU A 268 -0.84 2.05 -4.83
CA GLU A 268 -0.67 2.59 -3.47
C GLU A 268 0.45 3.62 -3.36
N LYS A 269 1.58 3.46 -4.06
CA LYS A 269 2.68 4.43 -4.07
C LYS A 269 2.26 5.77 -4.66
N VAL A 270 1.44 5.75 -5.70
CA VAL A 270 0.95 6.98 -6.33
C VAL A 270 0.09 7.79 -5.35
N PHE A 271 -0.72 7.13 -4.52
CA PHE A 271 -1.48 7.81 -3.45
C PHE A 271 -0.59 8.50 -2.39
N THR A 272 0.68 8.09 -2.23
CA THR A 272 1.61 8.77 -1.31
C THR A 272 2.27 10.01 -1.91
N THR A 273 2.19 10.20 -3.23
CA THR A 273 2.83 11.31 -3.97
C THR A 273 1.91 12.51 -4.24
N VAL A 274 0.63 12.41 -3.86
CA VAL A 274 -0.41 13.45 -4.02
C VAL A 274 0.01 14.76 -3.31
N PRO A 275 -0.34 15.95 -3.85
CA PRO A 275 0.16 17.23 -3.33
C PRO A 275 -0.01 17.39 -1.82
N GLU A 276 1.09 17.71 -1.13
CA GLU A 276 1.08 17.98 0.30
C GLU A 276 0.40 19.32 0.59
N LYS A 277 -0.92 19.31 0.84
CA LYS A 277 -1.57 20.41 1.54
C LYS A 277 -0.93 20.47 2.94
N LYS A 278 -0.31 21.60 3.29
CA LYS A 278 0.30 21.82 4.61
C LYS A 278 -0.74 21.50 5.70
N VAL A 279 -0.53 20.39 6.39
CA VAL A 279 -1.33 19.98 7.53
C VAL A 279 -0.71 20.59 8.78
N VAL A 280 -1.37 21.59 9.35
CA VAL A 280 -1.06 22.06 10.70
C VAL A 280 -1.72 21.09 11.65
N PHE A 281 -0.91 20.35 12.41
CA PHE A 281 -1.40 19.48 13.48
C PHE A 281 -1.78 20.35 14.68
N THR A 282 -3.03 20.77 14.75
CA THR A 282 -3.66 21.21 16.00
C THR A 282 -4.07 19.94 16.76
N GLY A 283 -3.38 19.68 17.87
CA GLY A 283 -3.41 18.38 18.56
C GLY A 283 -4.69 18.10 19.32
N GLU A 284 -5.80 17.84 18.62
CA GLU A 284 -7.03 17.31 19.21
C GLU A 284 -7.39 15.95 18.60
N THR A 285 -7.40 14.91 19.43
CA THR A 285 -7.82 13.55 19.05
C THR A 285 -9.34 13.41 19.11
N GLY A 286 -10.01 13.71 17.99
CA GLY A 286 -11.40 13.32 17.73
C GLY A 286 -11.50 11.90 17.15
N ASN A 287 -12.65 11.25 17.34
CA ASN A 287 -12.98 9.92 16.81
C ASN A 287 -12.77 9.81 15.29
N ALA A 288 -12.56 8.59 14.79
CA ALA A 288 -12.35 8.24 13.38
C ALA A 288 -13.48 8.73 12.43
N GLY A 289 -13.45 10.02 12.12
CA GLY A 289 -14.35 10.71 11.18
C GLY A 289 -13.62 11.71 10.28
N ASP A 290 -12.31 11.89 10.44
CA ASP A 290 -11.52 12.79 9.59
C ASP A 290 -10.98 12.07 8.36
N ALA A 291 -11.90 11.57 7.54
CA ALA A 291 -11.64 11.57 6.11
C ALA A 291 -11.49 13.05 5.73
N ARG A 292 -10.33 13.44 5.19
CA ARG A 292 -10.12 14.79 4.62
C ARG A 292 -11.35 15.09 3.75
N LYS A 293 -12.20 16.03 4.17
CA LYS A 293 -13.39 16.40 3.40
C LYS A 293 -12.88 16.97 2.08
N PHE A 294 -13.12 16.24 1.00
CA PHE A 294 -13.10 16.84 -0.32
C PHE A 294 -14.19 17.92 -0.31
N GLU A 295 -13.78 19.18 -0.50
CA GLU A 295 -14.70 20.28 -0.75
C GLU A 295 -15.25 20.06 -2.17
N MET A 296 -16.33 19.29 -2.25
CA MET A 296 -17.06 19.09 -3.48
C MET A 296 -18.09 20.22 -3.60
N ASN A 297 -17.75 21.24 -4.40
CA ASN A 297 -18.70 22.31 -4.69
C ASN A 297 -19.75 21.77 -5.66
N SER A 298 -21.00 21.66 -5.21
CA SER A 298 -22.10 21.21 -6.06
C SER A 298 -22.70 22.40 -6.78
N ARG A 299 -22.72 22.35 -8.11
CA ARG A 299 -23.47 23.27 -8.99
C ARG A 299 -24.66 22.53 -9.56
N VAL A 300 -25.86 22.90 -9.12
CA VAL A 300 -27.11 22.26 -9.54
C VAL A 300 -27.93 23.25 -10.35
N VAL A 301 -28.29 22.86 -11.57
CA VAL A 301 -29.19 23.64 -12.42
C VAL A 301 -30.62 23.21 -12.15
N TYR A 302 -31.46 24.15 -11.73
CA TYR A 302 -32.86 23.92 -11.42
C TYR A 302 -33.76 24.58 -12.49
N PRO A 303 -34.51 23.80 -13.28
CA PRO A 303 -35.42 24.36 -14.28
C PRO A 303 -36.62 25.02 -13.59
N MET A 304 -36.97 26.24 -14.01
CA MET A 304 -38.12 26.97 -13.49
C MET A 304 -39.28 26.93 -14.48
N GLU A 305 -40.48 26.64 -13.98
CA GLU A 305 -41.70 26.75 -14.76
C GLU A 305 -42.12 28.22 -14.91
N GLY A 306 -42.84 28.55 -15.98
CA GLY A 306 -43.34 29.90 -16.19
C GLY A 306 -44.36 30.29 -15.12
N GLY A 307 -44.29 31.53 -14.61
CA GLY A 307 -45.15 32.01 -13.52
C GLY A 307 -44.69 31.55 -12.14
N THR A 308 -43.39 31.26 -11.98
CA THR A 308 -42.78 30.89 -10.70
C THR A 308 -41.64 31.85 -10.32
N ALA A 309 -41.43 32.05 -9.03
CA ALA A 309 -40.30 32.81 -8.50
C ALA A 309 -39.54 32.01 -7.45
N LEU A 310 -38.22 32.17 -7.40
CA LEU A 310 -37.38 31.67 -6.31
C LEU A 310 -36.98 32.83 -5.41
N ILE A 311 -37.11 32.64 -4.11
CA ILE A 311 -36.64 33.59 -3.10
C ILE A 311 -35.71 32.85 -2.16
N THR A 312 -34.49 33.37 -2.00
CA THR A 312 -33.49 32.87 -1.06
C THR A 312 -33.33 33.87 0.07
N PHE A 313 -33.51 33.41 1.30
CA PHE A 313 -33.35 34.21 2.52
C PHE A 313 -31.95 34.04 3.10
N GLU A 314 -31.46 35.05 3.82
CA GLU A 314 -30.24 34.91 4.59
C GLU A 314 -30.41 33.88 5.72
N ASP A 315 -31.56 33.92 6.40
CA ASP A 315 -31.92 33.03 7.52
C ASP A 315 -32.98 31.98 7.14
N GLU A 316 -32.70 30.72 7.50
CA GLU A 316 -33.62 29.58 7.34
C GLU A 316 -34.93 29.76 8.14
N ALA A 317 -34.90 30.49 9.26
CA ALA A 317 -36.11 30.69 10.07
C ALA A 317 -37.18 31.49 9.32
N ALA A 318 -36.79 32.44 8.46
CA ALA A 318 -37.72 33.20 7.61
C ALA A 318 -38.40 32.30 6.58
N ALA A 319 -37.61 31.46 5.89
CA ALA A 319 -38.12 30.53 4.90
C ALA A 319 -39.15 29.54 5.51
N ASN A 320 -38.85 29.00 6.70
CA ASN A 320 -39.74 28.07 7.41
C ASN A 320 -41.08 28.70 7.83
N ARG A 321 -41.10 29.99 8.23
CA ARG A 321 -42.33 30.71 8.56
C ARG A 321 -43.25 30.85 7.34
N ILE A 322 -42.69 31.25 6.21
CA ILE A 322 -43.42 31.44 4.95
C ILE A 322 -44.00 30.11 4.45
N LEU A 323 -43.24 29.01 4.55
CA LEU A 323 -43.72 27.66 4.21
C LEU A 323 -44.85 27.19 5.12
N THR A 324 -44.85 27.59 6.39
CA THR A 324 -45.91 27.24 7.35
C THR A 324 -47.24 27.92 6.97
N MET A 325 -47.19 29.16 6.48
CA MET A 325 -48.37 29.91 6.03
C MET A 325 -48.91 29.44 4.67
N LYS A 326 -48.08 28.83 3.82
CA LYS A 326 -48.37 28.26 2.48
C LYS A 326 -48.88 29.25 1.41
N THR A 327 -49.80 30.14 1.73
CA THR A 327 -50.41 31.08 0.79
C THR A 327 -50.22 32.51 1.27
N HIS A 328 -49.81 33.40 0.36
CA HIS A 328 -49.55 34.81 0.67
C HIS A 328 -50.29 35.69 -0.33
N GLN A 329 -50.86 36.79 0.16
CA GLN A 329 -51.50 37.80 -0.68
C GLN A 329 -50.57 38.99 -0.83
N VAL A 330 -49.99 39.13 -2.02
CA VAL A 330 -49.06 40.22 -2.34
C VAL A 330 -49.87 41.36 -2.94
N ALA A 331 -49.80 42.53 -2.30
CA ALA A 331 -50.40 43.75 -2.84
C ALA A 331 -49.56 44.28 -4.00
N LEU A 332 -50.21 44.49 -5.15
CA LEU A 332 -49.64 45.20 -6.30
C LEU A 332 -49.91 46.71 -6.15
N GLU A 333 -49.49 47.52 -7.12
CA GLU A 333 -49.87 48.93 -7.18
C GLU A 333 -51.40 49.08 -7.31
N GLY A 334 -52.04 49.82 -6.38
CA GLY A 334 -53.49 50.00 -6.30
C GLY A 334 -54.21 49.01 -5.36
N ASP A 335 -55.52 48.79 -5.56
CA ASP A 335 -56.36 47.85 -4.79
C ASP A 335 -56.28 46.38 -5.30
N CYS A 336 -55.22 46.03 -6.03
CA CYS A 336 -55.05 44.72 -6.65
C CYS A 336 -54.14 43.81 -5.81
N HIS A 337 -54.56 42.55 -5.60
CA HIS A 337 -53.79 41.55 -4.87
C HIS A 337 -53.58 40.29 -5.70
N ILE A 338 -52.37 39.75 -5.69
CA ILE A 338 -52.07 38.42 -6.25
C ILE A 338 -51.94 37.40 -5.12
N THR A 339 -52.43 36.19 -5.35
CA THR A 339 -52.28 35.08 -4.40
C THR A 339 -51.14 34.20 -4.89
N VAL A 340 -50.10 34.05 -4.07
CA VAL A 340 -48.93 33.22 -4.37
C VAL A 340 -48.86 32.06 -3.38
N GLU A 341 -48.49 30.88 -3.88
CA GLU A 341 -48.31 29.68 -3.08
C GLU A 341 -46.82 29.41 -2.87
N ALA A 342 -46.39 29.34 -1.61
CA ALA A 342 -45.02 29.02 -1.23
C ALA A 342 -44.83 27.51 -1.09
N ARG A 343 -43.87 26.96 -1.83
CA ARG A 343 -43.48 25.54 -1.86
C ARG A 343 -41.99 25.37 -1.55
N PRO A 344 -41.61 24.26 -0.90
CA PRO A 344 -40.20 23.98 -0.63
C PRO A 344 -39.49 23.52 -1.91
N VAL A 345 -38.30 24.05 -2.17
CA VAL A 345 -37.44 23.60 -3.27
C VAL A 345 -36.73 22.32 -2.85
N ARG A 346 -36.75 21.30 -3.70
CA ARG A 346 -36.01 20.06 -3.49
C ARG A 346 -35.02 19.86 -4.63
N LEU A 347 -33.75 19.67 -4.29
CA LEU A 347 -32.66 19.43 -5.22
C LEU A 347 -32.15 18.00 -5.08
N MET A 348 -31.74 17.41 -6.20
CA MET A 348 -31.01 16.15 -6.20
C MET A 348 -29.54 16.41 -5.94
N LEU A 349 -29.08 16.05 -4.73
CA LEU A 349 -27.69 16.21 -4.32
C LEU A 349 -26.99 14.85 -4.23
N PRO A 350 -25.70 14.75 -4.59
CA PRO A 350 -24.92 13.54 -4.36
C PRO A 350 -24.75 13.29 -2.85
N SER A 351 -25.07 12.08 -2.41
CA SER A 351 -24.90 11.61 -1.01
C SER A 351 -23.66 10.74 -0.83
N LEU A 352 -23.26 10.01 -1.87
CA LEU A 352 -22.02 9.25 -1.92
C LEU A 352 -21.46 9.32 -3.35
N VAL A 353 -20.18 9.65 -3.46
CA VAL A 353 -19.42 9.60 -4.71
C VAL A 353 -18.21 8.73 -4.47
N GLU A 354 -18.12 7.59 -5.15
CA GLU A 354 -16.91 6.77 -5.22
C GLU A 354 -16.21 7.06 -6.54
N ILE A 355 -14.93 7.37 -6.46
CA ILE A 355 -14.11 7.74 -7.60
C ILE A 355 -12.97 6.73 -7.69
N ALA A 356 -12.97 5.92 -8.75
CA ALA A 356 -11.79 5.15 -9.12
C ALA A 356 -10.76 6.12 -9.71
N SER A 357 -9.63 6.26 -9.03
CA SER A 357 -8.53 7.09 -9.48
C SER A 357 -7.48 6.24 -10.18
N GLU A 358 -7.14 6.61 -11.42
CA GLU A 358 -6.10 5.99 -12.23
C GLU A 358 -5.06 7.05 -12.60
N VAL A 359 -3.79 6.67 -12.67
CA VAL A 359 -2.72 7.60 -13.08
C VAL A 359 -2.80 7.83 -14.58
N CYS A 360 -2.78 9.09 -15.01
CA CYS A 360 -2.67 9.42 -16.42
C CYS A 360 -1.20 9.32 -16.87
N PRO A 361 -0.87 8.51 -17.89
CA PRO A 361 0.52 8.36 -18.37
C PRO A 361 1.01 9.56 -19.19
N GLN A 362 0.10 10.44 -19.64
CA GLN A 362 0.39 11.60 -20.50
C GLN A 362 0.38 12.93 -19.74
N ARG A 363 -0.31 12.99 -18.61
CA ARG A 363 -0.52 14.24 -17.86
C ARG A 363 0.24 14.21 -16.55
N MET A 364 0.80 15.37 -16.20
CA MET A 364 1.42 15.59 -14.90
C MET A 364 0.98 16.91 -14.28
N LEU A 365 1.04 16.97 -12.96
CA LEU A 365 0.78 18.15 -12.14
C LEU A 365 2.09 18.76 -11.68
N ILE A 366 2.23 20.07 -11.86
CA ILE A 366 3.38 20.84 -11.39
C ILE A 366 2.90 21.77 -10.27
N SER A 367 3.52 21.65 -9.11
CA SER A 367 3.28 22.44 -7.89
C SER A 367 4.55 23.15 -7.44
N ASP A 368 4.45 23.94 -6.37
CA ASP A 368 5.53 24.80 -5.84
C ASP A 368 6.03 25.83 -6.86
N LEU A 369 5.09 26.43 -7.59
CA LEU A 369 5.36 27.42 -8.62
C LEU A 369 5.57 28.82 -7.99
N PRO A 370 6.50 29.63 -8.52
CA PRO A 370 6.69 31.00 -8.06
C PRO A 370 5.52 31.92 -8.45
N GLU A 371 5.27 32.95 -7.64
CA GLU A 371 4.31 34.00 -7.99
C GLU A 371 4.84 34.84 -9.17
N MET A 372 4.18 34.70 -10.33
CA MET A 372 4.48 35.43 -11.56
C MET A 372 3.30 35.38 -12.53
N ASP A 373 3.44 36.12 -13.62
CA ASP A 373 2.42 36.24 -14.68
C ASP A 373 2.16 34.87 -15.32
N THR A 374 0.89 34.45 -15.31
CA THR A 374 0.44 33.10 -15.70
C THR A 374 0.94 32.70 -17.09
N GLU A 375 0.83 33.60 -18.08
CA GLU A 375 1.28 33.36 -19.45
C GLU A 375 2.78 33.10 -19.53
N THR A 376 3.58 33.87 -18.79
CA THR A 376 5.04 33.72 -18.78
C THR A 376 5.47 32.43 -18.12
N LEU A 377 4.76 32.02 -17.05
CA LEU A 377 5.00 30.77 -16.33
C LEU A 377 4.71 29.56 -17.22
N LEU A 378 3.54 29.53 -17.86
CA LEU A 378 3.12 28.45 -18.76
C LEU A 378 4.11 28.27 -19.91
N ASN A 379 4.51 29.36 -20.56
CA ASN A 379 5.47 29.33 -21.67
C ASN A 379 6.86 28.83 -21.21
N LYS A 380 7.34 29.22 -20.02
CA LYS A 380 8.62 28.73 -19.49
C LYS A 380 8.58 27.25 -19.12
N LEU A 381 7.49 26.78 -18.52
CA LEU A 381 7.31 25.37 -18.17
C LEU A 381 7.20 24.51 -19.42
N ASP A 382 6.42 24.96 -20.41
CA ASP A 382 6.30 24.31 -21.71
C ASP A 382 7.68 24.14 -22.36
N ILE A 383 8.43 25.23 -22.55
CA ILE A 383 9.79 25.16 -23.12
C ILE A 383 10.73 24.27 -22.30
N HIS A 384 10.64 24.29 -20.97
CA HIS A 384 11.51 23.50 -20.11
C HIS A 384 11.27 21.99 -20.27
N PHE A 385 10.00 21.58 -20.25
CA PHE A 385 9.60 20.19 -20.35
C PHE A 385 9.43 19.70 -21.79
N HIS A 386 9.54 20.58 -22.79
CA HIS A 386 9.72 20.20 -24.18
C HIS A 386 11.11 19.61 -24.46
N ARG A 387 12.11 19.94 -23.64
CA ARG A 387 13.50 19.52 -23.86
C ARG A 387 13.77 18.12 -23.32
N ARG A 388 14.18 17.23 -24.23
CA ARG A 388 14.61 15.86 -23.87
C ARG A 388 15.77 15.79 -22.87
N ILE A 389 16.63 16.81 -22.82
CA ILE A 389 17.74 16.87 -21.85
C ILE A 389 17.24 16.92 -20.40
N ASN A 390 16.05 17.45 -20.18
CA ASN A 390 15.40 17.55 -18.88
C ASN A 390 14.51 16.33 -18.60
N GLY A 391 14.59 15.27 -19.41
CA GLY A 391 13.71 14.11 -19.32
C GLY A 391 12.30 14.35 -19.89
N GLY A 392 12.08 15.48 -20.56
CA GLY A 392 10.80 15.84 -21.17
C GLY A 392 10.64 15.37 -22.63
N GLY A 393 9.60 15.86 -23.30
CA GLY A 393 9.32 15.56 -24.71
C GLY A 393 8.17 16.41 -25.24
N GLU A 394 7.56 16.02 -26.35
CA GLU A 394 6.61 16.89 -27.05
C GLU A 394 5.36 17.18 -26.19
N VAL A 395 5.14 18.46 -25.92
CA VAL A 395 4.06 18.97 -25.08
C VAL A 395 2.87 19.28 -25.98
N GLU A 396 1.72 18.67 -25.68
CA GLU A 396 0.45 18.93 -26.35
C GLU A 396 -0.24 20.17 -25.78
N GLY A 397 -0.16 20.36 -24.45
CA GLY A 397 -0.84 21.45 -23.77
C GLY A 397 -0.33 21.73 -22.36
N CYS A 398 -0.44 23.00 -21.95
CA CYS A 398 -0.01 23.50 -20.65
C CYS A 398 -1.09 24.44 -20.09
N GLU A 399 -1.77 24.03 -19.02
CA GLU A 399 -2.94 24.71 -18.46
C GLU A 399 -2.72 25.06 -16.98
N PHE A 400 -3.08 26.29 -16.59
CA PHE A 400 -3.01 26.73 -15.20
C PHE A 400 -4.35 26.50 -14.49
N LEU A 401 -4.34 25.82 -13.34
CA LEU A 401 -5.50 25.64 -12.48
C LEU A 401 -5.51 26.75 -11.41
N PRO A 402 -6.40 27.76 -11.52
CA PRO A 402 -6.43 28.88 -10.58
C PRO A 402 -6.85 28.46 -9.17
N ASP A 403 -7.68 27.43 -9.05
CA ASP A 403 -8.21 26.96 -7.76
C ASP A 403 -7.11 26.40 -6.84
N SER A 404 -6.11 25.72 -7.43
CA SER A 404 -5.02 25.07 -6.69
C SER A 404 -3.65 25.75 -6.87
N GLY A 405 -3.53 26.71 -7.80
CA GLY A 405 -2.25 27.34 -8.16
C GLY A 405 -1.26 26.36 -8.80
N THR A 406 -1.75 25.28 -9.40
CA THR A 406 -0.93 24.23 -10.02
C THR A 406 -1.05 24.27 -11.54
N VAL A 407 -0.01 23.82 -12.25
CA VAL A 407 -0.04 23.69 -13.71
C VAL A 407 -0.23 22.23 -14.10
N VAL A 408 -1.11 21.98 -15.04
CA VAL A 408 -1.28 20.68 -15.70
C VAL A 408 -0.52 20.73 -17.02
N LEU A 409 0.36 19.76 -17.23
CA LEU A 409 1.12 19.63 -18.47
C LEU A 409 0.79 18.29 -19.13
N THR A 410 0.42 18.34 -20.41
CA THR A 410 0.00 17.20 -21.22
C THR A 410 1.04 16.94 -22.30
N PHE A 411 1.52 15.71 -22.39
CA PHE A 411 2.46 15.26 -23.42
C PHE A 411 1.74 14.45 -24.51
N VAL A 412 2.31 14.48 -25.72
CA VAL A 412 1.83 13.66 -26.84
C VAL A 412 2.16 12.18 -26.62
N ASP A 413 3.36 11.87 -26.12
CA ASP A 413 3.81 10.49 -25.90
C ASP A 413 3.47 9.98 -24.50
N ASP A 414 2.94 8.75 -24.45
CA ASP A 414 2.83 7.97 -23.23
C ASP A 414 4.23 7.67 -22.67
N ASN A 415 4.40 7.71 -21.34
CA ASN A 415 5.62 7.42 -20.56
C ASN A 415 6.54 8.60 -20.21
N ILE A 416 6.40 9.77 -20.85
CA ILE A 416 7.22 10.95 -20.48
C ILE A 416 6.84 11.42 -19.08
N ALA A 417 5.53 11.58 -18.82
CA ALA A 417 5.04 12.04 -17.52
C ALA A 417 5.48 11.09 -16.39
N GLN A 418 5.44 9.78 -16.61
CA GLN A 418 5.87 8.79 -15.61
C GLN A 418 7.34 9.00 -15.21
N GLY A 419 8.24 9.14 -16.18
CA GLY A 419 9.67 9.36 -15.89
C GLY A 419 9.92 10.66 -15.10
N LEU A 420 9.20 11.73 -15.44
CA LEU A 420 9.32 13.01 -14.74
C LEU A 420 8.76 12.94 -13.30
N THR A 421 7.72 12.14 -13.06
CA THR A 421 7.15 11.95 -11.72
C THR A 421 8.05 11.14 -10.78
N GLU A 422 8.89 10.24 -11.29
CA GLU A 422 9.85 9.47 -10.46
C GLU A 422 10.92 10.36 -9.82
N THR A 423 11.30 11.44 -10.51
CA THR A 423 12.30 12.40 -10.01
C THR A 423 11.73 13.41 -9.02
N GLU A 424 10.40 13.57 -8.94
CA GLU A 424 9.60 14.47 -8.08
C GLU A 424 9.96 15.97 -8.10
N PHE A 425 11.24 16.36 -8.12
CA PHE A 425 11.71 17.74 -8.06
C PHE A 425 12.59 18.07 -9.27
N HIS A 426 12.25 19.15 -9.97
CA HIS A 426 12.93 19.62 -11.18
C HIS A 426 13.39 21.06 -11.03
N GLU A 427 14.64 21.36 -11.41
CA GLU A 427 15.16 22.73 -11.44
C GLU A 427 14.81 23.42 -12.76
N VAL A 428 13.85 24.33 -12.73
CA VAL A 428 13.43 25.12 -13.89
C VAL A 428 14.06 26.52 -13.81
N GLN A 429 14.57 27.02 -14.94
CA GLN A 429 15.04 28.40 -15.03
C GLN A 429 13.87 29.37 -15.24
N LEU A 430 13.50 30.09 -14.19
CA LEU A 430 12.41 31.06 -14.16
C LEU A 430 12.98 32.43 -13.77
N LYS A 431 12.71 33.48 -14.59
CA LYS A 431 13.18 34.87 -14.37
C LYS A 431 14.68 34.97 -13.96
N ASN A 432 15.56 34.27 -14.69
CA ASN A 432 17.03 34.22 -14.48
C ASN A 432 17.50 33.59 -13.15
N LYS A 433 16.62 32.93 -12.41
CA LYS A 433 16.98 32.12 -11.23
C LYS A 433 16.52 30.68 -11.43
N LYS A 434 17.23 29.75 -10.79
CA LYS A 434 16.82 28.35 -10.73
C LYS A 434 15.77 28.21 -9.63
N HIS A 435 14.60 27.70 -9.99
CA HIS A 435 13.53 27.38 -9.07
C HIS A 435 13.26 25.88 -9.11
N THR A 436 13.15 25.27 -7.94
CA THR A 436 12.78 23.86 -7.81
C THR A 436 11.26 23.76 -7.84
N VAL A 437 10.72 23.19 -8.91
CA VAL A 437 9.29 22.88 -9.03
C VAL A 437 9.08 21.41 -8.68
N ARG A 438 7.92 21.08 -8.13
CA ARG A 438 7.56 19.69 -7.81
C ARG A 438 6.62 19.15 -8.88
N VAL A 439 6.92 17.97 -9.39
CA VAL A 439 6.15 17.25 -10.41
C VAL A 439 5.52 16.03 -9.78
N THR A 440 4.20 15.89 -9.94
CA THR A 440 3.38 14.81 -9.37
C THR A 440 2.50 14.20 -10.46
N PRO A 441 2.12 12.92 -10.35
CA PRO A 441 1.28 12.27 -11.35
C PRO A 441 -0.11 12.90 -11.39
N PHE A 442 -0.65 13.10 -12.59
CA PHE A 442 -2.04 13.52 -12.75
C PHE A 442 -2.97 12.31 -12.54
N LEU A 443 -3.98 12.45 -11.69
CA LEU A 443 -4.95 11.38 -11.42
C LEU A 443 -6.23 11.64 -12.20
N ASN A 444 -6.60 10.69 -13.06
CA ASN A 444 -7.91 10.65 -13.68
C ASN A 444 -8.87 9.95 -12.73
N GLY A 445 -9.88 10.70 -12.27
CA GLY A 445 -10.98 10.13 -11.51
C GLY A 445 -12.13 9.72 -12.42
N LYS A 446 -12.49 8.44 -12.45
CA LYS A 446 -13.77 7.97 -13.00
C LYS A 446 -14.74 7.74 -11.86
N ILE A 447 -15.91 8.37 -11.93
CA ILE A 447 -16.98 8.14 -10.95
C ILE A 447 -17.51 6.72 -11.18
N THR A 448 -17.28 5.82 -10.23
CA THR A 448 -17.75 4.44 -10.28
C THR A 448 -19.12 4.28 -9.65
N ASN A 449 -19.39 5.06 -8.61
CA ASN A 449 -20.63 4.98 -7.85
C ASN A 449 -21.10 6.39 -7.47
N LEU A 450 -22.30 6.74 -7.89
CA LEU A 450 -22.95 7.99 -7.54
C LEU A 450 -24.31 7.68 -6.94
N LYS A 451 -24.47 7.94 -5.64
CA LYS A 451 -25.77 7.90 -4.98
C LYS A 451 -26.27 9.32 -4.82
N THR A 452 -27.52 9.55 -5.18
CA THR A 452 -28.19 10.85 -5.05
C THR A 452 -29.30 10.78 -4.03
N LYS A 453 -29.55 11.89 -3.32
CA LYS A 453 -30.65 12.06 -2.38
C LYS A 453 -31.37 13.37 -2.67
N TRP A 454 -32.69 13.34 -2.58
CA TRP A 454 -33.49 14.56 -2.54
C TRP A 454 -33.21 15.31 -1.24
N SER A 455 -32.72 16.54 -1.35
CA SER A 455 -32.51 17.46 -0.23
C SER A 455 -33.40 18.68 -0.41
N ALA A 456 -34.08 19.09 0.64
CA ALA A 456 -34.79 20.37 0.65
C ALA A 456 -33.77 21.51 0.82
N CYS A 457 -34.00 22.62 0.13
CA CYS A 457 -33.26 23.86 0.37
C CYS A 457 -33.84 24.54 1.62
N PRO A 458 -33.05 24.74 2.69
CA PRO A 458 -33.56 25.34 3.92
C PRO A 458 -33.90 26.83 3.76
N ARG A 459 -33.14 27.52 2.91
CA ARG A 459 -33.21 28.98 2.75
C ARG A 459 -33.95 29.44 1.50
N THR A 460 -34.20 28.56 0.54
CA THR A 460 -34.80 28.92 -0.76
C THR A 460 -36.19 28.33 -0.92
N LEU A 461 -37.13 29.19 -1.32
CA LEU A 461 -38.53 28.86 -1.54
C LEU A 461 -38.91 29.06 -3.00
N LEU A 462 -39.85 28.24 -3.48
CA LEU A 462 -40.50 28.41 -4.78
C LEU A 462 -41.89 29.01 -4.56
N LEU A 463 -42.13 30.18 -5.14
CA LEU A 463 -43.45 30.78 -5.25
C LEU A 463 -44.07 30.35 -6.58
N ALA A 464 -45.28 29.79 -6.51
CA ALA A 464 -46.06 29.38 -7.67
C ALA A 464 -47.37 30.17 -7.74
N GLY A 465 -47.95 30.23 -8.94
CA GLY A 465 -49.23 30.89 -9.19
C GLY A 465 -49.12 32.39 -9.45
N ILE A 466 -47.99 32.85 -10.00
CA ILE A 466 -47.77 34.27 -10.33
C ILE A 466 -48.25 34.52 -11.77
N PRO A 467 -49.34 35.29 -11.97
CA PRO A 467 -49.84 35.65 -13.30
C PRO A 467 -48.96 36.71 -14.00
N GLU A 468 -49.04 36.78 -15.33
CA GLU A 468 -48.41 37.85 -16.14
C GLU A 468 -49.25 39.12 -16.07
N VAL A 469 -49.01 39.95 -15.05
CA VAL A 469 -49.78 41.18 -14.84
C VAL A 469 -48.92 42.43 -15.05
N MET A 470 -47.60 42.30 -14.85
CA MET A 470 -46.66 43.42 -14.83
C MET A 470 -45.32 42.99 -15.45
N GLU A 471 -44.43 43.97 -15.67
CA GLU A 471 -43.07 43.71 -16.11
C GLU A 471 -42.26 42.94 -15.07
N GLN A 472 -41.28 42.16 -15.54
CA GLN A 472 -40.50 41.23 -14.72
C GLN A 472 -39.79 41.92 -13.55
N GLU A 473 -39.17 43.08 -13.80
CA GLU A 473 -38.39 43.82 -12.79
C GLU A 473 -39.30 44.39 -11.70
N THR A 474 -40.40 45.04 -12.08
CA THR A 474 -41.37 45.61 -11.14
C THR A 474 -42.01 44.55 -10.25
N LEU A 475 -42.37 43.40 -10.83
CA LEU A 475 -42.97 42.31 -10.06
C LEU A 475 -41.96 41.65 -9.11
N GLN A 476 -40.71 41.55 -9.54
CA GLN A 476 -39.62 41.05 -8.70
C GLN A 476 -39.39 41.96 -7.49
N ASP A 477 -39.36 43.28 -7.68
CA ASP A 477 -39.23 44.26 -6.60
C ASP A 477 -40.39 44.19 -5.60
N LEU A 478 -41.64 44.07 -6.10
CA LEU A 478 -42.83 43.94 -5.25
C LEU A 478 -42.82 42.65 -4.41
N LEU A 479 -42.38 41.55 -5.00
CA LEU A 479 -42.21 40.28 -4.28
C LEU A 479 -41.12 40.41 -3.21
N GLU A 480 -39.98 41.02 -3.54
CA GLU A 480 -38.89 41.26 -2.60
C GLU A 480 -39.37 42.09 -1.40
N ILE A 481 -40.01 43.25 -1.65
CA ILE A 481 -40.54 44.12 -0.59
C ILE A 481 -41.59 43.41 0.27
N HIS A 482 -42.46 42.58 -0.33
CA HIS A 482 -43.49 41.86 0.41
C HIS A 482 -42.90 40.82 1.37
N PHE A 483 -41.91 40.06 0.91
CA PHE A 483 -41.26 38.99 1.68
C PHE A 483 -40.09 39.48 2.56
N GLN A 484 -39.68 40.74 2.42
CA GLN A 484 -38.75 41.39 3.35
C GLN A 484 -39.46 41.84 4.65
N LYS A 485 -40.78 42.06 4.59
CA LYS A 485 -41.57 42.51 5.76
C LYS A 485 -41.76 41.39 6.78
N ASN A 486 -41.29 41.62 8.01
CA ASN A 486 -41.49 40.70 9.14
C ASN A 486 -42.98 40.44 9.46
N SER A 487 -43.88 41.39 9.16
CA SER A 487 -45.33 41.22 9.34
C SER A 487 -45.91 40.05 8.54
N ASN A 488 -45.27 39.71 7.41
CA ASN A 488 -45.70 38.64 6.52
C ASN A 488 -44.91 37.33 6.77
N GLY A 489 -44.21 37.26 7.91
CA GLY A 489 -43.32 36.14 8.23
C GLY A 489 -41.96 36.18 7.52
N GLY A 490 -41.68 37.27 6.80
CA GLY A 490 -40.48 37.54 6.01
C GLY A 490 -39.16 37.66 6.77
N GLY A 491 -38.12 38.08 6.06
CA GLY A 491 -36.78 38.30 6.59
C GLY A 491 -35.85 38.93 5.53
N GLU A 492 -34.56 39.03 5.85
CA GLU A 492 -33.56 39.54 4.90
C GLU A 492 -33.38 38.57 3.72
N ILE A 493 -33.44 39.11 2.50
CA ILE A 493 -33.44 38.37 1.25
C ILE A 493 -32.03 38.45 0.64
N GLU A 494 -31.46 37.30 0.32
CA GLU A 494 -30.15 37.17 -0.32
C GLU A 494 -30.28 37.26 -1.85
N ALA A 495 -31.33 36.66 -2.42
CA ALA A 495 -31.57 36.69 -3.87
C ALA A 495 -33.04 36.40 -4.23
N VAL A 496 -33.53 37.05 -5.28
CA VAL A 496 -34.83 36.77 -5.92
C VAL A 496 -34.63 36.51 -7.40
N LEU A 497 -35.38 35.55 -7.95
CA LEU A 497 -35.42 35.27 -9.37
C LEU A 497 -36.85 34.93 -9.80
N TYR A 498 -37.47 35.76 -10.63
CA TYR A 498 -38.80 35.52 -11.19
C TYR A 498 -38.71 35.04 -12.65
N ASN A 499 -39.44 33.98 -12.99
CA ASN A 499 -39.62 33.50 -14.36
C ASN A 499 -41.05 33.82 -14.85
N PRO A 500 -41.22 34.75 -15.82
CA PRO A 500 -42.53 35.06 -16.37
C PRO A 500 -43.10 33.87 -17.17
N PRO A 501 -44.44 33.75 -17.25
CA PRO A 501 -45.05 32.68 -18.02
C PRO A 501 -44.69 32.78 -19.51
N GLY A 502 -44.57 31.62 -20.17
CA GLY A 502 -44.13 31.55 -21.58
C GLY A 502 -42.62 31.63 -21.81
N ARG A 503 -41.81 31.95 -20.78
CA ARG A 503 -40.34 31.89 -20.85
C ARG A 503 -39.77 30.67 -20.12
N ARG A 504 -38.58 30.23 -20.57
CA ARG A 504 -37.79 29.19 -19.92
C ARG A 504 -36.65 29.86 -19.17
N ALA A 505 -36.64 29.73 -17.84
CA ALA A 505 -35.53 30.13 -16.99
C ALA A 505 -34.97 28.92 -16.24
N SER A 506 -33.73 29.03 -15.77
CA SER A 506 -33.12 28.04 -14.90
C SER A 506 -32.30 28.76 -13.84
N ALA A 507 -32.42 28.30 -12.60
CA ALA A 507 -31.67 28.83 -11.48
C ALA A 507 -30.43 27.96 -11.23
N LEU A 508 -29.30 28.62 -10.96
CA LEU A 508 -28.08 27.93 -10.57
C LEU A 508 -27.96 27.94 -9.04
N PHE A 509 -27.95 26.75 -8.45
CA PHE A 509 -27.68 26.57 -7.03
C PHE A 509 -26.22 26.18 -6.83
N GLU A 510 -25.48 26.99 -6.08
CA GLU A 510 -24.11 26.69 -5.68
C GLU A 510 -24.05 26.36 -4.19
N SER A 511 -23.23 25.38 -3.81
CA SER A 511 -22.95 25.12 -2.40
C SER A 511 -22.06 26.23 -1.85
N VAL A 512 -22.59 27.06 -0.96
CA VAL A 512 -21.77 28.02 -0.20
C VAL A 512 -20.99 27.23 0.85
N GLY A 513 -19.71 26.98 0.59
CA GLY A 513 -18.79 26.50 1.62
C GLY A 513 -18.77 27.53 2.75
N ARG A 514 -18.91 27.09 4.01
CA ARG A 514 -18.75 28.02 5.15
C ARG A 514 -17.41 28.73 4.97
N PRO A 515 -17.35 30.07 5.00
CA PRO A 515 -16.07 30.77 5.00
C PRO A 515 -15.26 30.19 6.15
N GLN A 516 -14.08 29.64 5.85
CA GLN A 516 -13.11 29.35 6.90
C GLN A 516 -12.85 30.69 7.60
N GLU A 517 -13.24 30.79 8.87
CA GLU A 517 -12.81 31.87 9.74
C GLU A 517 -11.29 31.94 9.61
N LYS A 518 -10.80 33.00 8.97
CA LYS A 518 -9.39 33.34 9.01
C LYS A 518 -9.10 33.76 10.45
N GLU A 519 -8.71 32.80 11.28
CA GLU A 519 -8.07 33.10 12.56
C GLU A 519 -6.82 33.94 12.26
N GLN A 520 -6.81 35.14 12.83
CA GLN A 520 -5.71 36.11 12.79
C GLN A 520 -4.50 35.64 13.61
#